data_AF-A0A931HBE7-F1
#
_entry.id   AF-A0A931HBE7-F1
#
_cell.length_a   1.000
_cell.length_b   1.000
_cell.length_c   1.000
_cell.angle_alpha   90.00
_cell.angle_beta   90.00
_cell.angle_gamma   90.00
#
_symmetry.space_group_name_H-M   'P 1'
#
loop_
_entity.id
_entity.type
_entity.pdbx_description
1 polymer ?
#
loop_
_entity_poly.entity_id
_entity_poly.type
_entity_poly.pdbx_seq_one_letter_code
_entity_poly.pdbx_strand_id
1 'polypeptide(L)'
;MKFVRTLTWIVITAVLVSFIAMNWVKVPVNFWPLDDGNYIHFQWPVGFVALFFFALGVIPVWLYFRAMRWRLNRRIASLENTLRASSMPAETAPAALAAEPTVETGTTTTASNPAPDA
;
A
#
# COMPACT_ATOMS: atom_id res chain seq x y z
N MET A 1 4.58 -19.97 -7.36
CA MET A 1 4.56 -19.04 -6.21
C MET A 1 3.86 -19.58 -4.96
N LYS A 2 2.75 -20.33 -5.06
CA LYS A 2 2.00 -20.83 -3.88
C LYS A 2 2.77 -21.89 -3.08
N PHE A 3 3.43 -22.85 -3.74
CA PHE A 3 4.24 -23.89 -3.09
C PHE A 3 5.37 -23.31 -2.22
N VAL A 4 6.18 -22.41 -2.77
CA VAL A 4 7.27 -21.73 -2.03
C VAL A 4 6.71 -20.97 -0.82
N ARG A 5 5.61 -20.24 -1.00
CA ARG A 5 4.95 -19.54 0.11
C ARG A 5 4.47 -20.50 1.20
N THR A 6 3.88 -21.64 0.85
CA THR A 6 3.43 -22.65 1.82
C THR A 6 4.62 -23.28 2.54
N LEU A 7 5.69 -23.63 1.82
CA LEU A 7 6.91 -24.18 2.41
C LEU A 7 7.56 -23.21 3.40
N THR A 8 7.65 -21.93 3.05
CA THR A 8 8.13 -20.88 3.98
C THR A 8 7.29 -20.81 5.24
N TRP A 9 5.96 -20.83 5.11
CA TRP A 9 5.08 -20.83 6.29
C TRP A 9 5.26 -22.07 7.16
N ILE A 10 5.38 -23.26 6.55
CA ILE A 10 5.64 -24.51 7.28
C ILE A 10 6.95 -24.40 8.07
N VAL A 11 8.04 -23.94 7.44
CA VAL A 11 9.34 -23.78 8.11
C VAL A 11 9.24 -22.78 9.26
N ILE A 12 8.60 -21.63 9.04
CA ILE A 12 8.39 -20.62 10.10
C ILE A 12 7.60 -21.23 11.26
N THR A 13 6.49 -21.91 10.99
CA THR A 13 5.66 -22.54 12.04
C THR A 13 6.44 -23.62 12.79
N ALA A 14 7.23 -24.44 12.10
CA ALA A 14 8.05 -25.48 12.73
C ALA A 14 9.11 -24.88 13.68
N VAL A 15 9.78 -23.81 13.26
CA VAL A 15 10.73 -23.06 14.11
C VAL A 15 10.01 -22.45 15.30
N LEU A 16 8.83 -21.86 15.08
CA LEU A 16 8.02 -21.24 16.12
C LEU A 16 7.61 -22.24 17.21
N VAL A 17 7.08 -23.40 16.79
CA VAL A 17 6.67 -24.48 17.70
C VAL A 17 7.88 -25.05 18.46
N SER A 18 9.00 -25.29 17.75
CA SER A 18 10.23 -25.80 18.38
C SER A 18 10.76 -24.81 19.42
N PHE A 19 10.75 -23.51 19.12
CA PHE A 19 11.18 -22.46 20.05
C PHE A 19 10.30 -22.43 21.31
N ILE A 20 8.98 -22.51 21.17
CA ILE A 20 8.05 -22.57 22.31
C ILE A 20 8.33 -23.81 23.17
N ALA A 21 8.51 -24.97 22.54
CA ALA A 21 8.76 -26.22 23.24
C ALA A 21 10.11 -26.21 23.99
N MET A 22 11.19 -25.71 23.35
CA MET A 22 12.52 -25.60 23.96
C MET A 22 12.58 -24.59 25.10
N ASN A 23 11.79 -23.51 25.01
CA ASN A 23 11.74 -22.45 26.02
C ASN A 23 10.54 -22.60 26.97
N TRP A 24 10.00 -23.80 27.12
CA TRP A 24 8.89 -24.09 28.02
C TRP A 24 9.35 -24.19 29.49
N VAL A 25 9.83 -23.06 30.01
CA VAL A 25 10.19 -22.92 31.42
C VAL A 25 9.09 -22.10 32.10
N LYS A 26 8.47 -22.70 33.12
CA LYS A 26 7.50 -22.00 33.98
C LYS A 26 8.29 -21.22 35.02
N VAL A 27 8.25 -19.89 34.95
CA VAL A 27 8.88 -19.03 35.95
C VAL A 27 7.79 -18.44 36.84
N PRO A 28 7.88 -18.61 38.17
CA PRO A 28 6.95 -17.97 39.09
C PRO A 28 7.22 -16.47 39.08
N VAL A 29 6.22 -15.69 38.66
CA VAL A 29 6.24 -14.24 38.77
C VAL A 29 5.45 -13.85 40.02
N ASN A 30 6.06 -13.04 40.88
CA ASN A 30 5.45 -12.55 42.11
C ASN A 30 4.57 -11.34 41.77
N PHE A 31 3.25 -11.51 41.78
CA PHE A 31 2.33 -10.43 41.41
C PHE A 31 2.00 -9.50 42.57
N TRP A 32 1.76 -10.06 43.76
CA TRP A 32 1.31 -9.28 44.92
C TRP A 32 1.76 -9.92 46.24
N PRO A 33 2.36 -9.14 47.17
CA PRO A 33 2.62 -9.59 48.53
C PRO A 33 1.32 -9.65 49.32
N LEU A 34 1.02 -10.81 49.92
CA LEU A 34 -0.03 -10.95 50.94
C LEU A 34 0.55 -10.56 52.31
N ASP A 35 -0.33 -10.12 53.22
CA ASP A 35 0.03 -9.65 54.57
C ASP A 35 0.81 -10.69 55.41
N ASP A 36 0.72 -11.99 55.07
CA ASP A 36 1.48 -13.08 55.69
C ASP A 36 2.91 -13.27 55.11
N GLY A 37 3.38 -12.35 54.25
CA GLY A 37 4.69 -12.46 53.58
C GLY A 37 4.72 -13.48 52.44
N ASN A 38 3.57 -14.04 52.07
CA ASN A 38 3.41 -14.95 50.93
C ASN A 38 3.12 -14.17 49.64
N TYR A 39 3.56 -14.65 48.48
CA TYR A 39 3.27 -13.99 47.20
C TYR A 39 2.27 -14.81 46.39
N ILE A 40 1.38 -14.14 45.65
CA ILE A 40 0.63 -14.82 44.59
C ILE A 40 1.61 -15.12 43.46
N HIS A 41 1.95 -16.41 43.32
CA HIS A 41 2.80 -16.89 42.25
C HIS A 41 1.95 -17.24 41.03
N PHE A 42 2.11 -16.50 39.93
CA PHE A 42 1.57 -16.92 38.64
C PHE A 42 2.71 -17.50 37.80
N GLN A 43 2.53 -18.72 37.34
CA GLN A 43 3.54 -19.41 36.53
C GLN A 43 3.36 -19.01 35.07
N TRP A 44 4.07 -17.96 34.64
CA TRP A 44 4.03 -17.52 33.25
C TRP A 44 4.97 -18.37 32.39
N PRO A 45 4.49 -18.97 31.28
CA PRO A 45 5.36 -19.64 30.34
C PRO A 45 6.24 -18.62 29.62
N VAL A 46 7.55 -18.64 29.89
CA VAL A 46 8.52 -17.70 29.29
C VAL A 46 8.52 -17.80 27.77
N GLY A 47 8.30 -19.00 27.22
CA GLY A 47 8.18 -19.24 25.79
C GLY A 47 7.12 -18.37 25.10
N PHE A 48 5.96 -18.15 25.72
CA PHE A 48 4.91 -17.28 25.14
C PHE A 48 5.34 -15.82 25.06
N VAL A 49 5.99 -15.33 26.13
CA VAL A 49 6.48 -13.96 26.22
C VAL A 49 7.60 -13.74 25.20
N ALA A 50 8.58 -14.63 25.17
CA ALA A 50 9.68 -14.57 24.20
C ALA A 50 9.17 -14.62 22.76
N LEU A 51 8.15 -15.45 22.49
CA LEU A 51 7.52 -15.51 21.17
C LEU A 51 6.82 -14.21 20.80
N PHE A 52 6.11 -13.61 21.75
CA PHE A 52 5.40 -12.37 21.54
C PHE A 52 6.37 -11.24 21.20
N PHE A 53 7.45 -11.09 21.96
CA PHE A 53 8.49 -10.10 21.67
C PHE A 53 9.22 -10.37 20.35
N PHE A 54 9.49 -11.64 20.03
CA PHE A 54 10.07 -12.01 18.75
C PHE A 54 9.15 -11.64 17.58
N ALA A 55 7.86 -11.97 17.67
CA ALA A 55 6.87 -11.58 16.67
C ALA A 55 6.76 -10.06 16.57
N LEU A 56 6.78 -9.35 17.70
CA LEU A 56 6.69 -7.89 17.76
C LEU A 56 7.91 -7.21 17.12
N GLY A 57 9.09 -7.82 17.16
CA GLY A 57 10.26 -7.36 16.41
C GLY A 57 10.17 -7.61 14.90
N VAL A 58 9.55 -8.72 14.49
CA VAL A 58 9.45 -9.12 13.07
C VAL A 58 8.29 -8.42 12.33
N ILE A 59 7.17 -8.17 13.00
CA ILE A 59 5.99 -7.49 12.44
C ILE A 59 6.30 -6.13 11.78
N PRO A 60 7.01 -5.19 12.41
CA PRO A 60 7.26 -3.86 11.83
C PRO A 60 8.11 -3.96 10.55
N VAL A 61 9.12 -4.83 10.56
CA VAL A 61 9.97 -5.08 9.39
C VAL A 61 9.17 -5.72 8.25
N TRP A 62 8.35 -6.73 8.57
CA TRP A 62 7.50 -7.40 7.59
C TRP A 62 6.48 -6.44 6.95
N LEU A 63 5.84 -5.59 7.77
CA LEU A 63 4.86 -4.61 7.31
C LEU A 63 5.51 -3.57 6.38
N TYR A 64 6.72 -3.12 6.72
CA TYR A 64 7.49 -2.20 5.89
C TYR A 64 7.80 -2.78 4.50
N PHE A 65 8.35 -4.00 4.45
CA PHE A 65 8.62 -4.67 3.18
C PHE A 65 7.34 -4.94 2.38
N ARG A 66 6.24 -5.25 3.05
CA ARG A 66 4.92 -5.45 2.41
C ARG A 66 4.40 -4.15 1.79
N ALA A 67 4.50 -3.04 2.51
CA ALA A 67 4.09 -1.72 2.04
C ALA A 67 4.94 -1.25 0.84
N MET A 68 6.25 -1.45 0.88
CA MET A 68 7.14 -1.16 -0.24
C MET A 68 6.75 -1.95 -1.49
N ARG A 69 6.55 -3.27 -1.36
CA ARG A 69 6.16 -4.12 -2.48
C ARG A 69 4.82 -3.69 -3.08
N TRP A 70 3.87 -3.28 -2.24
CA TRP A 70 2.59 -2.75 -2.69
C TRP A 70 2.73 -1.41 -3.43
N ARG A 71 3.57 -0.50 -2.92
CA ARG A 71 3.86 0.79 -3.56
C ARG A 71 4.53 0.61 -4.92
N LEU A 72 5.50 -0.28 -5.03
CA LEU A 72 6.18 -0.58 -6.30
C LEU A 72 5.21 -1.14 -7.32
N ASN A 73 4.38 -2.13 -6.95
CA ASN A 73 3.38 -2.68 -7.85
C ASN A 73 2.38 -1.63 -8.35
N ARG A 74 1.93 -0.71 -7.50
CA ARG A 74 1.06 0.41 -7.91
C ARG A 74 1.74 1.34 -8.91
N ARG A 75 3.02 1.66 -8.70
CA ARG A 75 3.80 2.51 -9.61
C ARG A 75 4.00 1.85 -10.97
N ILE A 76 4.30 0.55 -10.99
CA ILE A 76 4.43 -0.20 -12.24
C ILE A 76 3.10 -0.18 -12.99
N ALA A 77 1.98 -0.49 -12.31
CA ALA A 77 0.65 -0.45 -12.93
C ALA A 77 0.28 0.92 -13.49
N SER A 78 0.63 2.03 -12.80
CA SER A 78 0.39 3.37 -13.33
C SER A 78 1.23 3.66 -14.56
N LEU A 79 2.51 3.26 -14.57
CA LEU A 79 3.41 3.46 -15.72
C LEU A 79 2.96 2.64 -16.93
N GLU A 80 2.55 1.39 -16.71
CA GLU A 80 1.98 0.53 -17.75
C GLU A 80 0.70 1.14 -18.34
N ASN A 81 -0.17 1.72 -17.51
CA ASN A 81 -1.38 2.38 -17.96
C ASN A 81 -1.10 3.66 -18.76
N THR A 82 -0.14 4.47 -18.32
CA THR A 82 0.30 5.66 -19.08
C THR A 82 0.93 5.26 -20.41
N LEU A 83 1.81 4.26 -20.43
CA LEU A 83 2.37 3.73 -21.67
C LEU A 83 1.28 3.21 -22.62
N ARG A 84 0.31 2.44 -22.11
CA ARG A 84 -0.85 1.99 -22.87
C ARG A 84 -1.62 3.18 -23.47
N ALA A 85 -1.96 4.18 -22.66
CA ALA A 85 -2.69 5.37 -23.10
C ALA A 85 -1.90 6.21 -24.12
N SER A 86 -0.57 6.33 -23.99
CA SER A 86 0.29 7.03 -24.95
C SER A 86 0.56 6.22 -26.23
N SER A 87 0.43 4.90 -26.17
CA SER A 87 0.61 4.00 -27.34
C SER A 87 -0.69 3.74 -28.11
N MET A 88 -1.85 4.11 -27.57
CA MET A 88 -3.11 4.10 -28.31
C MET A 88 -3.08 5.27 -29.31
N PRO A 89 -3.18 5.01 -30.63
CA PRO A 89 -3.36 6.07 -31.61
C PRO A 89 -4.62 6.85 -31.22
N ALA A 90 -4.52 8.19 -31.22
CA ALA A 90 -5.71 9.02 -31.18
C ALA A 90 -6.59 8.58 -32.35
N GLU A 91 -7.73 7.96 -32.04
CA GLU A 91 -8.78 7.72 -33.02
C GLU A 91 -9.04 9.08 -33.67
N THR A 92 -8.75 9.15 -34.95
CA THR A 92 -8.81 10.35 -35.75
C THR A 92 -10.23 10.88 -35.62
N ALA A 93 -10.41 11.99 -34.90
CA ALA A 93 -11.64 12.75 -34.98
C ALA A 93 -11.89 13.02 -36.47
N PRO A 94 -13.05 12.67 -37.04
CA PRO A 94 -13.29 12.93 -38.44
C PRO A 94 -13.27 14.44 -38.67
N ALA A 95 -12.22 14.92 -39.34
CA ALA A 95 -12.17 16.26 -39.87
C ALA A 95 -13.19 16.39 -41.00
N ALA A 96 -14.15 17.29 -40.79
CA ALA A 96 -14.86 18.10 -41.78
C ALA A 96 -15.34 17.41 -43.08
N LEU A 97 -16.65 17.15 -43.16
CA LEU A 97 -17.33 17.19 -44.45
C LEU A 97 -17.58 18.67 -44.78
N ALA A 98 -17.01 19.10 -45.90
CA ALA A 98 -17.16 20.43 -46.47
C ALA A 98 -18.63 20.82 -46.67
N ALA A 99 -18.98 22.04 -46.25
CA ALA A 99 -20.15 22.77 -46.72
C ALA A 99 -19.80 24.25 -46.82
N GLU A 100 -19.18 24.64 -47.93
CA GLU A 100 -19.33 25.96 -48.54
C GLU A 100 -19.47 25.71 -50.06
N PRO A 101 -20.31 26.44 -50.82
CA PRO A 101 -20.56 27.89 -50.65
C PRO A 101 -22.04 28.32 -50.77
N THR A 102 -22.45 29.37 -50.07
CA THR A 102 -23.59 30.19 -50.48
C THR A 102 -23.19 31.66 -50.47
N VAL A 103 -23.10 32.20 -51.68
CA VAL A 103 -22.94 33.61 -52.00
C VAL A 103 -24.24 34.33 -51.68
N GLU A 104 -24.28 35.28 -50.75
CA GLU A 104 -25.22 36.41 -50.81
C GLU A 104 -24.59 37.72 -50.29
N THR A 105 -24.43 38.62 -51.26
CA THR A 105 -24.15 40.04 -51.25
C THR A 105 -24.91 40.86 -50.18
N GLY A 106 -24.21 41.73 -49.46
CA GLY A 106 -24.81 42.70 -48.55
C GLY A 106 -23.84 43.80 -48.11
N THR A 107 -23.87 44.91 -48.84
CA THR A 107 -22.99 46.08 -48.80
C THR A 107 -23.02 46.87 -47.48
N THR A 108 -21.89 47.55 -47.21
CA THR A 108 -21.73 48.92 -46.66
C THR A 108 -21.42 49.14 -45.15
N THR A 109 -20.28 49.83 -44.95
CA THR A 109 -20.10 51.04 -44.11
C THR A 109 -19.52 50.89 -42.70
N THR A 110 -18.21 51.12 -42.64
CA THR A 110 -17.53 52.17 -41.85
C THR A 110 -17.52 52.05 -40.32
N ALA A 111 -16.35 51.63 -39.83
CA ALA A 111 -15.54 52.20 -38.75
C ALA A 111 -16.22 53.19 -37.79
N SER A 112 -16.31 52.79 -36.52
CA SER A 112 -16.45 53.70 -35.39
C SER A 112 -15.32 53.41 -34.40
N ASN A 113 -14.38 54.35 -34.31
CA ASN A 113 -13.45 54.55 -33.20
C ASN A 113 -14.16 55.47 -32.17
N PRO A 114 -13.79 55.47 -30.88
CA PRO A 114 -12.76 56.45 -30.49
C PRO A 114 -11.73 55.94 -29.46
N ALA A 115 -10.54 56.53 -29.59
CA ALA A 115 -9.40 56.47 -28.68
C ALA A 115 -9.60 57.35 -27.43
N PRO A 116 -8.84 57.15 -26.35
CA PRO A 116 -8.99 57.89 -25.09
C PRO A 116 -8.27 59.25 -25.08
N ASP A 117 -8.87 60.22 -24.37
CA ASP A 117 -8.35 61.55 -24.07
C ASP A 117 -7.18 61.53 -23.07
N ALA A 118 -6.11 62.29 -23.37
CA ALA A 118 -5.31 63.16 -22.48
C ALA A 118 -3.88 63.38 -23.02
#